data_AF-A0A9X2D7U5-F1
#
_entry.id   AF-A0A9X2D7U5-F1
#
_cell.length_a   1.000
_cell.length_b   1.000
_cell.length_c   1.000
_cell.angle_alpha   90.00
_cell.angle_beta   90.00
_cell.angle_gamma   90.00
#
_symmetry.space_group_name_H-M   'P 1'
#
loop_
_entity.id
_entity.type
_entity.pdbx_description
1 polymer ?
#
loop_
_entity_poly.entity_id
_entity_poly.type
_entity_poly.pdbx_seq_one_letter_code
_entity_poly.pdbx_strand_id
1 'polypeptide(L)'
;MTSATTPPADEKRPTTPVAGSVLAGRLVLRDPVGEGSLGPVWRAFDLEVGRWVAAAPLEPAEVGRAIVEHPHVLGLLDHVRTPEGPWATAPLVGGGTATQLLADHGPLPTPFVAVLLDQLLDALVAVHAAGLVHRDVTTTNLLLRPTGSGRPHLLLADFGLATRAHGRGRILLGTPGYASPEQDDGAPPHPRADLYSAGVVARELLTGAPPPGHGSEPPQPTVAGPLADLVAELTAEDPDERPLSAREARSMLQAAGVPPSAPWAEDLRPPWVPDRLGPDPEPPGEVAVAGSPRAQEDRDEAGHRHRWWVRWLVGGEGSDEQPG
;
A
#
# COMPACT_ATOMS: atom_id res chain seq x y z
N MET A 1 40.89 -47.72 8.78
CA MET A 1 40.61 -46.28 8.83
C MET A 1 39.48 -46.00 7.86
N THR A 2 38.24 -46.09 8.33
CA THR A 2 37.03 -45.81 7.55
C THR A 2 36.54 -44.43 7.97
N SER A 3 36.80 -43.42 7.14
CA SER A 3 36.30 -42.07 7.34
C SER A 3 34.79 -42.07 7.09
N ALA A 4 34.03 -41.76 8.13
CA ALA A 4 32.61 -41.45 8.03
C ALA A 4 32.45 -40.03 7.50
N THR A 5 31.89 -39.89 6.30
CA THR A 5 31.44 -38.61 5.75
C THR A 5 30.13 -38.23 6.43
N THR A 6 30.19 -37.20 7.28
CA THR A 6 29.01 -36.50 7.79
C THR A 6 28.22 -35.92 6.60
N PRO A 7 26.90 -36.15 6.48
CA PRO A 7 26.11 -35.49 5.45
C PRO A 7 26.08 -33.98 5.72
N PRO A 8 26.07 -33.13 4.67
CA PRO A 8 25.96 -31.69 4.85
C PRO A 8 24.64 -31.37 5.58
N ALA A 9 24.70 -30.40 6.49
CA ALA A 9 23.53 -29.86 7.16
C ALA A 9 22.49 -29.44 6.11
N ASP A 10 21.26 -29.96 6.23
CA ASP A 10 20.10 -29.44 5.53
C ASP A 10 20.08 -27.92 5.75
N GLU A 11 20.39 -27.15 4.70
CA GLU A 11 19.95 -25.77 4.58
C GLU A 11 18.43 -25.82 4.69
N LYS A 12 17.92 -25.56 5.88
CA LYS A 12 16.48 -25.46 6.14
C LYS A 12 15.92 -24.46 5.13
N ARG A 13 15.23 -24.97 4.11
CA ARG A 13 14.34 -24.18 3.27
C ARG A 13 13.48 -23.34 4.22
N PRO A 14 13.34 -22.02 4.02
CA PRO A 14 12.46 -21.23 4.85
C PRO A 14 11.08 -21.91 4.82
N THR A 15 10.62 -22.34 5.99
CA THR A 15 9.32 -23.00 6.13
C THR A 15 8.27 -21.97 5.77
N THR A 16 7.58 -22.18 4.65
CA THR A 16 6.41 -21.36 4.30
C THR A 16 5.46 -21.36 5.50
N PRO A 17 5.06 -20.19 6.01
CA PRO A 17 4.16 -20.12 7.14
C PRO A 17 2.86 -20.89 6.84
N VAL A 18 2.36 -21.61 7.83
CA VAL A 18 1.09 -22.36 7.72
C VAL A 18 0.05 -21.77 8.67
N ALA A 19 -1.23 -21.95 8.33
CA ALA A 19 -2.34 -21.59 9.21
C ALA A 19 -2.14 -22.13 10.64
N GLY A 20 -2.34 -21.28 11.65
CA GLY A 20 -2.11 -21.57 13.06
C GLY A 20 -0.69 -21.30 13.56
N SER A 21 0.26 -20.98 12.68
CA SER A 21 1.62 -20.59 13.10
C SER A 21 1.58 -19.29 13.92
N VAL A 22 2.45 -19.19 14.93
CA VAL A 22 2.62 -17.98 15.72
C VAL A 22 3.96 -17.34 15.36
N LEU A 23 3.93 -16.22 14.65
CA LEU A 23 5.14 -15.47 14.31
C LEU A 23 5.58 -14.60 15.48
N ALA A 24 6.87 -14.68 15.82
CA ALA A 24 7.51 -13.90 16.89
C ALA A 24 6.76 -13.95 18.24
N GLY A 25 6.03 -15.04 18.53
CA GLY A 25 5.22 -15.17 19.74
C GLY A 25 4.05 -14.18 19.84
N ARG A 26 3.69 -13.48 18.76
CA ARG A 26 2.71 -12.38 18.75
C ARG A 26 1.62 -12.54 17.69
N LEU A 27 1.97 -12.86 16.46
CA LEU A 27 1.01 -12.88 15.35
C LEU A 27 0.55 -14.32 15.08
N VAL A 28 -0.71 -14.63 15.37
CA VAL A 28 -1.31 -15.93 15.07
C VAL A 28 -1.86 -15.90 13.65
N LEU A 29 -1.17 -16.55 12.71
CA LEU A 29 -1.59 -16.60 11.31
C LEU A 29 -2.83 -17.47 11.14
N ARG A 30 -3.78 -17.03 10.33
CA ARG A 30 -5.02 -17.78 10.07
C ARG A 30 -5.12 -18.26 8.64
N ASP A 31 -5.29 -17.35 7.70
CA ASP A 31 -5.48 -17.66 6.29
C ASP A 31 -4.79 -16.59 5.42
N PRO A 32 -4.27 -16.98 4.24
CA PRO A 32 -3.77 -16.02 3.27
C PRO A 32 -4.93 -15.22 2.70
N VAL A 33 -4.76 -13.89 2.64
CA VAL A 33 -5.76 -12.93 2.15
C VAL A 33 -5.34 -12.22 0.87
N GLY A 34 -4.08 -12.37 0.47
CA GLY A 34 -3.55 -11.78 -0.75
C GLY A 34 -2.10 -12.19 -1.00
N GLU A 35 -1.57 -11.72 -2.11
CA GLU A 35 -0.16 -11.83 -2.48
C GLU A 35 0.46 -10.44 -2.44
N GLY A 36 1.60 -10.30 -1.77
CA GLY A 36 2.43 -9.12 -1.80
C GLY A 36 3.71 -9.36 -2.61
N SER A 37 4.44 -8.30 -2.91
CA SER A 37 5.70 -8.35 -3.67
C SER A 37 6.76 -9.29 -3.06
N LEU A 38 6.75 -9.45 -1.74
CA LEU A 38 7.71 -10.28 -0.99
C LEU A 38 7.14 -11.63 -0.53
N GLY A 39 5.87 -11.92 -0.83
CA GLY A 39 5.19 -13.14 -0.44
C GLY A 39 3.77 -12.93 0.07
N PRO A 40 3.13 -13.99 0.59
CA PRO A 40 1.71 -13.96 0.91
C PRO A 40 1.40 -13.01 2.08
N VAL A 41 0.29 -12.29 1.95
CA VAL A 41 -0.32 -11.49 3.01
C VAL A 41 -1.31 -12.37 3.76
N TRP A 42 -1.21 -12.39 5.09
CA TRP A 42 -2.03 -13.22 5.96
C TRP A 42 -3.00 -12.38 6.78
N ARG A 43 -4.22 -12.89 6.99
CA ARG A 43 -5.03 -12.52 8.14
C ARG A 43 -4.38 -13.12 9.38
N ALA A 44 -4.04 -12.29 10.33
CA ALA A 44 -3.40 -12.69 11.57
C ALA A 44 -4.07 -12.02 12.78
N PHE A 45 -4.14 -12.73 13.90
CA PHE A 45 -4.55 -12.13 15.17
C PHE A 45 -3.30 -11.64 15.90
N ASP A 46 -3.25 -10.34 16.18
CA ASP A 46 -2.16 -9.75 16.95
C ASP A 46 -2.48 -9.85 18.44
N LEU A 47 -1.75 -10.72 19.15
CA LEU A 47 -1.95 -10.99 20.58
C LEU A 47 -1.62 -9.79 21.47
N GLU A 48 -0.82 -8.84 21.00
CA GLU A 48 -0.43 -7.67 21.81
C GLU A 48 -1.54 -6.62 21.84
N VAL A 49 -2.18 -6.36 20.70
CA VAL A 49 -3.25 -5.35 20.57
C VAL A 49 -4.67 -5.96 20.59
N GLY A 50 -4.79 -7.28 20.51
CA GLY A 50 -6.07 -7.99 20.61
C GLY A 50 -7.01 -7.80 19.42
N ARG A 51 -6.48 -7.74 18.19
CA ARG A 51 -7.30 -7.55 16.97
C ARG A 51 -6.74 -8.28 15.76
N TRP A 52 -7.61 -8.49 14.77
CA TRP A 52 -7.22 -8.99 13.45
C TRP A 52 -6.49 -7.90 12.64
N VAL A 53 -5.41 -8.31 11.98
CA VAL A 53 -4.55 -7.47 11.15
C VAL A 53 -4.18 -8.22 9.87
N ALA A 54 -3.75 -7.47 8.85
CA ALA A 54 -2.97 -8.03 7.76
C ALA A 54 -1.51 -8.14 8.21
N ALA A 55 -0.85 -9.26 7.92
CA ALA A 55 0.56 -9.49 8.22
C ALA A 55 1.29 -9.99 6.96
N ALA A 56 2.40 -9.35 6.60
CA ALA A 56 3.17 -9.69 5.41
C ALA A 56 4.67 -9.58 5.65
N PRO A 57 5.51 -10.33 4.91
CA PRO A 57 6.96 -10.12 4.92
C PRO A 57 7.31 -8.67 4.58
N LEU A 58 8.38 -8.15 5.19
CA LEU A 58 8.89 -6.79 5.01
C LEU A 58 10.37 -6.83 4.66
N GLU A 59 10.83 -5.98 3.74
CA GLU A 59 12.26 -5.81 3.50
C GLU A 59 12.93 -5.17 4.73
N PRO A 60 14.09 -5.66 5.20
CA PRO A 60 14.76 -5.09 6.38
C PRO A 60 15.05 -3.59 6.26
N ALA A 61 15.28 -3.09 5.05
CA ALA A 61 15.52 -1.66 4.80
C ALA A 61 14.28 -0.78 5.01
N GLU A 62 13.09 -1.37 5.08
CA GLU A 62 11.83 -0.66 5.28
C GLU A 62 11.43 -0.57 6.76
N VAL A 63 12.12 -1.29 7.64
CA VAL A 63 11.93 -1.18 9.08
C VAL A 63 12.29 0.25 9.52
N GLY A 64 11.31 0.95 10.11
CA GLY A 64 11.49 2.34 10.58
C GLY A 64 11.30 3.41 9.49
N ARG A 65 10.79 3.01 8.32
CA ARG A 65 10.41 3.95 7.26
C ARG A 65 9.28 4.89 7.71
N ALA A 66 9.26 6.10 7.16
CA ALA A 66 8.26 7.12 7.50
C ALA A 66 6.84 6.59 7.26
N ILE A 67 6.01 6.64 8.29
CA ILE A 67 4.59 6.28 8.25
C ILE A 67 3.81 7.53 7.80
N VAL A 68 3.10 7.42 6.68
CA VAL A 68 2.17 8.45 6.22
C VAL A 68 0.79 8.13 6.81
N GLU A 69 0.40 8.84 7.87
CA GLU A 69 -0.95 8.74 8.42
C GLU A 69 -1.92 9.54 7.55
N HIS A 70 -2.77 8.85 6.79
CA HIS A 70 -3.77 9.47 5.93
C HIS A 70 -4.99 8.54 5.73
N PRO A 71 -6.24 9.05 5.63
CA PRO A 71 -7.43 8.20 5.45
C PRO A 71 -7.38 7.27 4.23
N HIS A 72 -6.69 7.71 3.19
CA HIS A 72 -6.53 6.99 1.91
C HIS A 72 -5.15 6.36 1.72
N VAL A 73 -4.35 6.23 2.78
CA VAL A 73 -3.07 5.49 2.76
C VAL A 73 -3.17 4.31 3.73
N LEU A 74 -2.79 3.11 3.29
CA LEU A 74 -2.66 1.96 4.16
C LEU A 74 -1.39 2.09 5.00
N GLY A 75 -1.52 2.71 6.17
CA GLY A 75 -0.40 2.84 7.11
C GLY A 75 -0.03 1.49 7.74
N LEU A 76 1.28 1.25 7.86
CA LEU A 76 1.78 0.17 8.71
C LEU A 76 1.44 0.47 10.17
N LEU A 77 1.00 -0.55 10.89
CA LEU A 77 0.71 -0.49 12.32
C LEU A 77 1.97 -0.73 13.14
N ASP A 78 2.70 -1.78 12.80
CA ASP A 78 3.90 -2.22 13.50
C ASP A 78 4.70 -3.22 12.65
N HIS A 79 5.79 -3.74 13.20
CA HIS A 79 6.53 -4.88 12.64
C HIS A 79 6.98 -5.85 13.74
N VAL A 80 7.16 -7.12 13.36
CA VAL A 80 7.78 -8.14 14.20
C VAL A 80 9.04 -8.67 13.51
N ARG A 81 10.00 -9.16 14.29
CA ARG A 81 11.20 -9.82 13.76
C ARG A 81 11.06 -11.32 13.89
N THR A 82 11.23 -12.06 12.79
CA THR A 82 11.37 -13.52 12.79
C THR A 82 12.80 -13.90 12.36
N PRO A 83 13.23 -15.16 12.56
CA PRO A 83 14.52 -15.63 12.06
C PRO A 83 14.67 -15.50 10.53
N GLU A 84 13.57 -15.55 9.78
CA GLU A 84 13.54 -15.48 8.32
C GLU A 84 13.49 -14.04 7.79
N GLY A 85 13.09 -13.07 8.62
CA GLY A 85 13.02 -11.66 8.25
C GLY A 85 11.98 -10.88 9.05
N PRO A 86 11.92 -9.55 8.91
CA PRO A 86 10.85 -8.78 9.51
C PRO A 86 9.52 -9.00 8.78
N TRP A 87 8.44 -8.87 9.54
CA TRP A 87 7.07 -8.88 9.04
C TRP A 87 6.38 -7.61 9.48
N ALA A 88 5.64 -6.96 8.59
CA ALA A 88 4.84 -5.78 8.91
C ALA A 88 3.39 -6.18 9.22
N THR A 89 2.74 -5.38 10.06
CA THR A 89 1.29 -5.45 10.26
C THR A 89 0.61 -4.19 9.74
N ALA A 90 -0.60 -4.36 9.20
CA ALA A 90 -1.42 -3.27 8.66
C ALA A 90 -2.90 -3.49 9.01
N PRO A 91 -3.77 -2.47 8.90
CA PRO A 91 -5.21 -2.68 8.99
C PRO A 91 -5.67 -3.74 8.00
N LEU A 92 -6.53 -4.66 8.43
CA LEU A 92 -7.14 -5.63 7.54
C LEU A 92 -8.22 -4.94 6.69
N VAL A 93 -8.15 -5.07 5.37
CA VAL A 93 -9.04 -4.39 4.42
C VAL A 93 -9.83 -5.43 3.61
N GLY A 94 -11.13 -5.52 3.86
CA GLY A 94 -11.96 -6.63 3.37
C GLY A 94 -12.55 -6.49 1.95
N GLY A 95 -12.51 -5.31 1.32
CA GLY A 95 -13.16 -5.10 0.03
C GLY A 95 -12.40 -5.63 -1.19
N GLY A 96 -11.16 -6.07 -1.00
CA GLY A 96 -10.27 -6.49 -2.07
C GLY A 96 -9.61 -5.32 -2.79
N THR A 97 -9.02 -5.61 -3.96
CA THR A 97 -8.31 -4.63 -4.80
C THR A 97 -9.20 -4.01 -5.88
N ALA A 98 -8.78 -2.87 -6.44
CA ALA A 98 -9.44 -2.30 -7.60
C ALA A 98 -9.36 -3.23 -8.83
N THR A 99 -8.32 -4.05 -8.96
CA THR A 99 -8.24 -5.11 -9.99
C THR A 99 -9.37 -6.13 -9.83
N GLN A 100 -9.65 -6.58 -8.61
CA GLN A 100 -10.75 -7.51 -8.34
C GLN A 100 -12.11 -6.84 -8.60
N LEU A 101 -12.26 -5.56 -8.25
CA LEU A 101 -13.47 -4.81 -8.56
C LEU A 101 -13.71 -4.73 -10.08
N LEU A 102 -12.65 -4.46 -10.86
CA LEU A 102 -12.72 -4.41 -12.32
C LEU A 102 -13.05 -5.78 -12.91
N ALA A 103 -12.50 -6.86 -12.36
CA ALA A 103 -12.81 -8.23 -12.79
C ALA A 103 -14.29 -8.60 -12.53
N ASP A 104 -14.87 -8.12 -11.43
CA ASP A 104 -16.26 -8.42 -11.06
C ASP A 104 -17.28 -7.63 -11.89
N HIS A 105 -16.99 -6.38 -12.24
CA HIS A 105 -17.97 -5.46 -12.86
C HIS A 105 -17.65 -5.05 -14.30
N GLY A 106 -16.43 -5.32 -14.78
CA GLY A 106 -15.93 -4.72 -16.01
C GLY A 106 -15.69 -3.21 -15.85
N PRO A 107 -15.75 -2.42 -16.93
CA PRO A 107 -15.55 -0.97 -16.89
C PRO A 107 -16.47 -0.28 -15.87
N LEU A 108 -15.92 0.61 -15.07
CA LEU A 108 -16.63 1.27 -13.97
C LEU A 108 -17.29 2.58 -14.43
N PRO A 109 -18.43 2.97 -13.83
CA PRO A 109 -19.08 4.24 -14.15
C PRO A 109 -18.18 5.45 -13.88
N THR A 110 -18.19 6.44 -14.78
CA THR A 110 -17.39 7.68 -14.69
C THR A 110 -17.47 8.37 -13.32
N PRO A 111 -18.66 8.54 -12.69
CA PRO A 111 -18.74 9.17 -11.37
C PRO A 111 -18.06 8.36 -10.26
N PHE A 112 -18.05 7.02 -10.38
CA PHE A 112 -17.38 6.12 -9.45
C PHE A 112 -15.86 6.23 -9.59
N VAL A 113 -15.35 6.22 -10.82
CA VAL A 113 -13.91 6.41 -11.09
C VAL A 113 -13.44 7.78 -10.62
N ALA A 114 -14.21 8.84 -10.83
CA ALA A 114 -13.89 10.18 -10.34
C ALA A 114 -13.70 10.21 -8.81
N VAL A 115 -14.51 9.47 -8.04
CA VAL A 115 -14.32 9.37 -6.58
C VAL A 115 -13.07 8.59 -6.21
N LEU A 116 -12.81 7.45 -6.88
CA LEU A 116 -11.59 6.69 -6.62
C LEU A 116 -10.33 7.51 -6.93
N LEU A 117 -10.34 8.24 -8.05
CA LEU A 117 -9.23 9.10 -8.46
C LEU A 117 -9.05 10.28 -7.49
N ASP A 118 -10.12 10.91 -7.00
CA ASP A 118 -10.02 11.97 -5.98
C ASP A 118 -9.36 11.44 -4.69
N GLN A 119 -9.76 10.25 -4.23
CA GLN A 119 -9.20 9.62 -3.03
C GLN A 119 -7.73 9.21 -3.22
N LEU A 120 -7.38 8.70 -4.41
CA LEU A 120 -6.00 8.37 -4.78
C LEU A 120 -5.12 9.63 -4.84
N LEU A 121 -5.59 10.70 -5.49
CA LEU A 121 -4.86 11.96 -5.55
C LEU A 121 -4.69 12.58 -4.15
N ASP A 122 -5.69 12.45 -3.26
CA ASP A 122 -5.57 12.89 -1.87
C ASP A 122 -4.50 12.07 -1.10
N ALA A 123 -4.45 10.76 -1.31
CA ALA A 123 -3.38 9.92 -0.79
C ALA A 123 -2.00 10.36 -1.29
N LEU A 124 -1.88 10.62 -2.59
CA LEU A 124 -0.62 11.08 -3.20
C LEU A 124 -0.21 12.47 -2.70
N VAL A 125 -1.16 13.38 -2.43
CA VAL A 125 -0.85 14.67 -1.77
C VAL A 125 -0.15 14.43 -0.44
N ALA A 126 -0.64 13.51 0.38
CA ALA A 126 -0.02 13.19 1.68
C ALA A 126 1.35 12.51 1.52
N VAL A 127 1.48 11.57 0.60
CA VAL A 127 2.74 10.86 0.30
C VAL A 127 3.82 11.84 -0.19
N HIS A 128 3.48 12.71 -1.15
CA HIS A 128 4.38 13.70 -1.71
C HIS A 128 4.76 14.78 -0.70
N ALA A 129 3.83 15.17 0.18
CA ALA A 129 4.12 16.09 1.28
C ALA A 129 5.11 15.50 2.32
N ALA A 130 5.14 14.17 2.46
CA ALA A 130 6.16 13.47 3.26
C ALA A 130 7.51 13.34 2.54
N GLY A 131 7.66 13.91 1.34
CA GLY A 131 8.87 13.85 0.52
C GLY A 131 9.10 12.48 -0.13
N LEU A 132 8.04 11.67 -0.25
CA LEU A 132 8.08 10.34 -0.85
C LEU A 132 7.46 10.36 -2.26
N VAL A 133 7.91 9.43 -3.10
CA VAL A 133 7.28 9.06 -4.39
C VAL A 133 6.89 7.60 -4.29
N HIS A 134 5.67 7.23 -4.67
CA HIS A 134 5.12 5.89 -4.51
C HIS A 134 5.75 4.86 -5.47
N ARG A 135 5.89 5.23 -6.75
CA ARG A 135 6.53 4.47 -7.85
C ARG A 135 5.83 3.20 -8.32
N ASP A 136 4.86 2.71 -7.55
CA ASP A 136 4.07 1.53 -7.91
C ASP A 136 2.55 1.74 -7.75
N VAL A 137 2.03 2.82 -8.31
CA VAL A 137 0.57 3.05 -8.30
C VAL A 137 -0.07 2.17 -9.37
N THR A 138 -0.84 1.17 -8.95
CA THR A 138 -1.48 0.16 -9.82
C THR A 138 -2.84 -0.23 -9.26
N THR A 139 -3.71 -0.86 -10.05
CA THR A 139 -5.02 -1.33 -9.52
C THR A 139 -4.90 -2.43 -8.47
N THR A 140 -3.77 -3.15 -8.40
CA THR A 140 -3.51 -4.17 -7.36
C THR A 140 -3.18 -3.52 -6.01
N ASN A 141 -2.57 -2.34 -6.03
CA ASN A 141 -2.16 -1.60 -4.84
C ASN A 141 -3.24 -0.63 -4.32
N LEU A 142 -4.42 -0.60 -4.94
CA LEU A 142 -5.58 0.15 -4.47
C LEU A 142 -6.56 -0.78 -3.77
N LEU A 143 -6.51 -0.81 -2.44
CA LEU A 143 -7.43 -1.59 -1.62
C LEU A 143 -8.72 -0.83 -1.37
N LEU A 144 -9.84 -1.54 -1.26
CA LEU A 144 -11.15 -0.98 -1.02
C LEU A 144 -11.72 -1.49 0.32
N ARG A 145 -12.40 -0.63 1.07
CA ARG A 145 -13.23 -1.09 2.20
C ARG A 145 -14.56 -1.68 1.68
N PRO A 146 -15.14 -2.66 2.39
CA PRO A 146 -16.43 -3.23 2.00
C PRO A 146 -17.56 -2.24 2.26
N THR A 147 -17.92 -1.45 1.25
CA THR A 147 -18.95 -0.41 1.34
C THR A 147 -20.29 -0.85 0.77
N GLY A 148 -20.39 -2.06 0.21
CA GLY A 148 -21.55 -2.49 -0.56
C GLY A 148 -21.76 -1.56 -1.76
N SER A 149 -22.99 -1.08 -1.95
CA SER A 149 -23.32 -0.02 -2.93
C SER A 149 -23.12 1.40 -2.39
N GLY A 150 -22.52 1.56 -1.21
CA GLY A 150 -22.16 2.87 -0.68
C GLY A 150 -21.03 3.53 -1.46
N ARG A 151 -20.71 4.78 -1.10
CA ARG A 151 -19.56 5.49 -1.66
C ARG A 151 -18.29 4.67 -1.41
N PRO A 152 -17.45 4.44 -2.43
CA PRO A 152 -16.23 3.65 -2.26
C PRO A 152 -15.25 4.35 -1.31
N HIS A 153 -14.43 3.56 -0.64
CA HIS A 153 -13.35 4.05 0.22
C HIS A 153 -12.06 3.30 -0.08
N LEU A 154 -11.16 3.98 -0.79
CA LEU A 154 -9.87 3.50 -1.25
C LEU A 154 -8.77 3.72 -0.21
N LEU A 155 -7.83 2.80 -0.14
CA LEU A 155 -6.54 2.93 0.53
C LEU A 155 -5.43 2.55 -0.45
N LEU A 156 -4.47 3.46 -0.67
CA LEU A 156 -3.23 3.19 -1.39
C LEU A 156 -2.31 2.35 -0.50
N ALA A 157 -1.92 1.18 -0.99
CA ALA A 157 -1.08 0.19 -0.32
C ALA A 157 0.23 -0.05 -1.09
N ASP A 158 1.10 -0.87 -0.49
CA ASP A 158 2.41 -1.30 -1.00
C ASP A 158 3.38 -0.15 -1.34
N PHE A 159 4.14 0.26 -0.33
CA PHE A 159 5.21 1.23 -0.45
C PHE A 159 6.57 0.59 -0.76
N GLY A 160 6.62 -0.70 -1.15
CA GLY A 160 7.86 -1.47 -1.34
C GLY A 160 8.84 -0.84 -2.34
N LEU A 161 8.32 -0.11 -3.34
CA LEU A 161 9.13 0.63 -4.32
C LEU A 161 9.27 2.12 -4.03
N ALA A 162 8.50 2.64 -3.07
CA ALA A 162 8.47 4.06 -2.81
C ALA A 162 9.87 4.54 -2.36
N THR A 163 10.19 5.81 -2.56
CA THR A 163 11.49 6.34 -2.11
C THR A 163 11.46 7.85 -1.94
N ARG A 164 12.55 8.46 -1.44
CA ARG A 164 12.66 9.91 -1.33
C ARG A 164 12.65 10.56 -2.71
N ALA A 165 11.83 11.59 -2.87
CA ALA A 165 11.82 12.41 -4.08
C ALA A 165 13.22 12.98 -4.37
N HIS A 166 13.62 13.01 -5.64
CA HIS A 166 14.92 13.53 -6.09
C HIS A 166 16.16 12.86 -5.47
N GLY A 167 15.99 11.71 -4.81
CA GLY A 167 17.09 10.93 -4.25
C GLY A 167 17.85 10.15 -5.33
N ARG A 168 19.09 9.76 -5.03
CA ARG A 168 19.81 8.70 -5.76
C ARG A 168 19.23 7.33 -5.35
N GLY A 169 17.98 7.08 -5.71
CA GLY A 169 17.32 5.80 -5.47
C GLY A 169 17.86 4.72 -6.42
N ARG A 170 17.70 3.44 -6.07
CA ARG A 170 17.90 2.34 -7.02
C ARG A 170 16.96 2.54 -8.23
N ILE A 171 17.48 2.33 -9.43
CA ILE A 171 16.66 2.17 -10.64
C ILE A 171 15.86 0.89 -10.41
N LEU A 172 14.57 1.06 -10.11
CA LEU A 172 13.59 0.01 -9.94
C LEU A 172 12.53 0.31 -10.99
N LEU A 173 12.36 -0.65 -11.90
CA LEU A 173 11.27 -0.62 -12.86
C LEU A 173 9.98 -0.81 -12.06
N GLY A 174 9.00 0.07 -12.27
CA GLY A 174 7.67 -0.10 -11.70
C GLY A 174 6.94 -1.27 -12.36
N THR A 175 5.67 -1.48 -11.99
CA THR A 175 4.85 -2.49 -12.65
C THR A 175 4.69 -2.17 -14.16
N PRO A 176 5.01 -3.10 -15.08
CA PRO A 176 4.92 -2.87 -16.53
C PRO A 176 3.53 -2.34 -16.95
N GLY A 177 3.53 -1.33 -17.80
CA GLY A 177 2.31 -0.66 -18.28
C GLY A 177 1.78 0.45 -17.36
N TYR A 178 2.13 0.47 -16.08
CA TYR A 178 1.79 1.57 -15.15
C TYR A 178 2.93 2.55 -14.93
N ALA A 179 4.17 2.09 -15.06
CA ALA A 179 5.36 2.94 -14.96
C ALA A 179 5.30 4.08 -15.98
N SER A 180 5.74 5.26 -15.56
CA SER A 180 5.85 6.40 -16.45
C SER A 180 7.05 6.26 -17.39
N PRO A 181 7.01 6.87 -18.59
CA PRO A 181 8.10 6.77 -19.56
C PRO A 181 9.46 7.11 -18.97
N GLU A 182 9.53 8.19 -18.18
CA GLU A 182 10.77 8.59 -17.53
C GLU A 182 11.23 7.61 -16.44
N GLN A 183 10.31 6.89 -15.78
CA GLN A 183 10.68 5.85 -14.83
C GLN A 183 11.30 4.64 -15.54
N ASP A 184 10.78 4.26 -16.70
CA ASP A 184 11.33 3.18 -17.50
C ASP A 184 12.70 3.52 -18.11
N ASP A 185 12.92 4.80 -18.43
CA ASP A 185 14.22 5.35 -18.80
C ASP A 185 15.20 5.47 -17.61
N GLY A 186 14.75 5.13 -16.40
CA GLY A 186 15.57 5.15 -15.19
C GLY A 186 15.83 6.55 -14.64
N ALA A 187 14.96 7.52 -14.93
CA ALA A 187 15.05 8.87 -14.38
C ALA A 187 14.92 8.86 -12.84
N PRO A 188 15.45 9.90 -12.15
CA PRO A 188 15.30 10.02 -10.72
C PRO A 188 13.82 10.05 -10.28
N PRO A 189 13.48 9.50 -9.11
CA PRO A 189 12.11 9.51 -8.59
C PRO A 189 11.51 10.91 -8.52
N HIS A 190 10.34 11.08 -9.14
CA HIS A 190 9.63 12.36 -9.23
C HIS A 190 8.14 12.19 -8.95
N PRO A 191 7.48 13.10 -8.19
CA PRO A 191 6.04 13.03 -7.90
C PRO A 191 5.13 12.92 -9.14
N ARG A 192 5.53 13.51 -10.27
CA ARG A 192 4.77 13.44 -11.54
C ARG A 192 4.75 12.03 -12.16
N ALA A 193 5.65 11.13 -11.77
CA ALA A 193 5.59 9.74 -12.18
C ALA A 193 4.37 9.04 -11.57
N ASP A 194 4.07 9.31 -10.29
CA ASP A 194 2.86 8.77 -9.64
C ASP A 194 1.57 9.32 -10.28
N LEU A 195 1.60 10.55 -10.79
CA LEU A 195 0.45 11.15 -11.49
C LEU A 195 0.16 10.43 -12.81
N TYR A 196 1.20 10.07 -13.56
CA TYR A 196 1.06 9.25 -14.75
C TYR A 196 0.42 7.91 -14.42
N SER A 197 0.97 7.19 -13.43
CA SER A 197 0.43 5.91 -13.00
C SER A 197 -1.02 6.01 -12.49
N ALA A 198 -1.39 7.10 -11.80
CA ALA A 198 -2.78 7.37 -11.40
C ALA A 198 -3.71 7.60 -12.62
N GLY A 199 -3.22 8.27 -13.67
CA GLY A 199 -3.92 8.41 -14.94
C GLY A 199 -4.11 7.07 -15.65
N VAL A 200 -3.08 6.22 -15.68
CA VAL A 200 -3.17 4.85 -16.22
C VAL A 200 -4.22 4.03 -15.49
N VAL A 201 -4.21 4.06 -14.15
CA VAL A 201 -5.24 3.43 -13.32
C VAL A 201 -6.63 3.93 -13.69
N ALA A 202 -6.84 5.25 -13.74
CA ALA A 202 -8.15 5.80 -14.06
C ALA A 202 -8.64 5.38 -15.46
N ARG A 203 -7.74 5.34 -16.46
CA ARG A 203 -8.04 4.85 -17.80
C ARG A 203 -8.42 3.37 -17.80
N GLU A 204 -7.68 2.53 -17.10
CA GLU A 204 -8.00 1.10 -16.95
C GLU A 204 -9.38 0.92 -16.30
N LEU A 205 -9.68 1.65 -15.23
CA LEU A 205 -10.99 1.57 -14.56
C LEU A 205 -12.15 2.02 -15.46
N LEU A 206 -11.93 3.02 -16.33
CA LEU A 206 -12.94 3.52 -17.27
C LEU A 206 -13.16 2.61 -18.48
N THR A 207 -12.13 1.87 -18.89
CA THR A 207 -12.14 1.09 -20.14
C THR A 207 -12.28 -0.41 -19.90
N GLY A 208 -11.94 -0.90 -18.71
CA GLY A 208 -11.76 -2.33 -18.43
C GLY A 208 -10.60 -2.97 -19.19
N ALA A 209 -9.84 -2.19 -19.96
CA ALA A 209 -8.73 -2.69 -20.75
C ALA A 209 -7.43 -2.58 -19.94
N PRO A 210 -6.57 -3.60 -19.98
CA PRO A 210 -5.29 -3.57 -19.29
C PRO A 210 -4.46 -2.39 -19.80
N PRO A 211 -3.51 -1.88 -18.98
CA PRO A 211 -2.61 -0.85 -19.43
C PRO A 211 -1.87 -1.30 -20.71
N PRO A 212 -1.69 -0.41 -21.69
CA PRO A 212 -0.95 -0.75 -22.90
C PRO A 212 0.50 -1.09 -22.54
N GLY A 213 1.08 -2.07 -23.23
CA GLY A 213 2.53 -2.22 -23.25
C GLY A 213 3.17 -1.04 -23.99
N HIS A 214 4.45 -0.76 -23.70
CA HIS A 214 5.21 0.31 -24.33
C HIS A 214 5.07 0.35 -25.85
N GLY A 215 4.81 1.54 -26.40
CA GLY A 215 4.67 1.77 -27.84
C GLY A 215 3.35 1.31 -28.46
N SER A 216 2.39 0.86 -27.65
CA SER A 216 1.02 0.57 -28.10
C SER A 216 0.10 1.75 -27.84
N GLU A 217 -0.83 2.03 -28.77
CA GLU A 217 -1.82 3.08 -28.56
C GLU A 217 -2.71 2.73 -27.36
N PRO A 218 -2.83 3.63 -26.35
CA PRO A 218 -3.64 3.36 -25.18
C PRO A 218 -5.12 3.22 -25.56
N PRO A 219 -5.86 2.30 -24.92
CA PRO A 219 -7.31 2.24 -25.09
C PRO A 219 -7.93 3.54 -24.61
N GLN A 220 -8.62 4.24 -25.50
CA GLN A 220 -9.28 5.50 -25.15
C GLN A 220 -10.57 5.21 -24.37
N PRO A 221 -10.87 5.96 -23.29
CA PRO A 221 -12.16 5.92 -22.65
C PRO A 221 -13.27 6.15 -23.69
N THR A 222 -14.31 5.31 -23.68
CA THR A 222 -15.48 5.52 -24.55
C THR A 222 -16.27 6.78 -24.16
N VAL A 223 -16.04 7.29 -22.95
CA VAL A 223 -16.67 8.48 -22.40
C VAL A 223 -15.81 9.72 -22.66
N ALA A 224 -16.43 10.76 -23.21
CA ALA A 224 -15.82 12.08 -23.35
C ALA A 224 -16.19 12.98 -22.15
N GLY A 225 -15.37 14.00 -21.90
CA GLY A 225 -15.65 15.04 -20.92
C GLY A 225 -14.51 15.28 -19.93
N PRO A 226 -14.74 16.12 -18.92
CA PRO A 226 -13.67 16.66 -18.09
C PRO A 226 -12.78 15.63 -17.38
N LEU A 227 -13.35 14.47 -16.99
CA LEU A 227 -12.54 13.38 -16.43
C LEU A 227 -11.61 12.75 -17.47
N ALA A 228 -12.10 12.54 -18.69
CA ALA A 228 -11.29 11.96 -19.76
C ALA A 228 -10.15 12.92 -20.18
N ASP A 229 -10.42 14.22 -20.21
CA ASP A 229 -9.42 15.26 -20.49
C ASP A 229 -8.32 15.25 -19.42
N LEU A 230 -8.68 15.19 -18.14
CA LEU A 230 -7.70 15.08 -17.05
C LEU A 230 -6.91 13.77 -17.11
N VAL A 231 -7.56 12.65 -17.43
CA VAL A 231 -6.87 11.36 -17.59
C VAL A 231 -5.84 11.44 -18.72
N ALA A 232 -6.18 12.08 -19.84
CA ALA A 232 -5.24 12.30 -20.93
C ALA A 232 -4.03 13.13 -20.47
N GLU A 233 -4.27 14.24 -19.76
CA GLU A 233 -3.21 15.12 -19.23
C GLU A 233 -2.31 14.41 -18.21
N LEU A 234 -2.89 13.62 -17.30
CA LEU A 234 -2.12 12.80 -16.36
C LEU A 234 -1.21 11.81 -17.09
N THR A 235 -1.68 11.23 -18.20
CA THR A 235 -0.94 10.25 -19.00
C THR A 235 -0.10 10.86 -20.12
N ALA A 236 0.19 12.16 -20.10
CA ALA A 236 1.08 12.78 -21.08
C ALA A 236 2.48 12.15 -21.01
N GLU A 237 3.08 11.90 -22.17
CA GLU A 237 4.43 11.31 -22.28
C GLU A 237 5.47 12.25 -21.65
N ASP A 238 5.40 13.55 -21.98
CA ASP A 238 6.23 14.57 -21.35
C ASP A 238 5.72 14.88 -19.93
N PRO A 239 6.53 14.68 -18.89
CA PRO A 239 6.15 15.02 -17.52
C PRO A 239 5.75 16.48 -17.34
N ASP A 240 6.30 17.41 -18.13
CA ASP A 240 6.02 18.85 -18.01
C ASP A 240 4.62 19.22 -18.53
N GLU A 241 4.01 18.37 -19.36
CA GLU A 241 2.62 18.51 -19.83
C GLU A 241 1.58 17.98 -18.83
N ARG A 242 2.01 17.31 -17.75
CA ARG A 242 1.15 16.84 -16.66
C ARG A 242 0.91 17.95 -15.62
N PRO A 243 -0.11 17.83 -14.75
CA PRO A 243 -0.26 18.73 -13.61
C PRO A 243 1.01 18.78 -12.74
N LEU A 244 1.32 19.95 -12.19
CA LEU A 244 2.55 20.19 -11.42
C LEU A 244 2.60 19.34 -10.14
N SER A 245 1.44 18.98 -9.58
CA SER A 245 1.33 18.22 -8.33
C SER A 245 0.01 17.44 -8.22
N ALA A 246 -0.04 16.46 -7.32
CA ALA A 246 -1.26 15.75 -6.98
C ALA A 246 -2.38 16.69 -6.47
N ARG A 247 -2.02 17.80 -5.80
CA ARG A 247 -2.97 18.80 -5.32
C ARG A 247 -3.63 19.55 -6.47
N GLU A 248 -2.85 19.90 -7.49
CA GLU A 248 -3.36 20.56 -8.68
C GLU A 248 -4.27 19.63 -9.48
N ALA A 249 -3.80 18.41 -9.77
CA ALA A 249 -4.61 17.37 -10.43
C ALA A 249 -5.94 17.13 -9.70
N ARG A 250 -5.91 17.07 -8.36
CA ARG A 250 -7.12 16.92 -7.55
C ARG A 250 -8.05 18.13 -7.67
N SER A 251 -7.50 19.34 -7.69
CA SER A 251 -8.29 20.58 -7.85
C SER A 251 -8.97 20.62 -9.23
N MET A 252 -8.26 20.20 -10.28
CA MET A 252 -8.80 20.07 -11.64
C MET A 252 -9.93 19.03 -11.68
N LEU A 253 -9.73 17.87 -11.05
CA LEU A 253 -10.75 16.83 -10.94
C LEU A 253 -12.00 17.32 -10.20
N GLN A 254 -11.84 18.05 -9.11
CA GLN A 254 -12.96 18.62 -8.35
C GLN A 254 -13.74 19.65 -9.17
N ALA A 255 -13.04 20.48 -9.95
CA ALA A 255 -13.66 21.42 -10.89
C ALA A 255 -14.38 20.70 -12.06
N ALA A 256 -13.85 19.56 -12.50
CA ALA A 256 -14.44 18.68 -13.51
C ALA A 256 -15.73 17.97 -13.03
N GLY A 257 -15.94 17.91 -11.71
CA GLY A 257 -17.15 17.38 -11.09
C GLY A 257 -16.95 16.01 -10.45
N VAL A 258 -16.55 16.00 -9.17
CA VAL A 258 -16.58 14.81 -8.32
C VAL A 258 -17.91 14.79 -7.56
N PRO A 259 -18.67 13.68 -7.55
CA PRO A 259 -19.92 13.64 -6.80
C PRO A 259 -19.69 13.92 -5.30
N PRO A 260 -20.54 14.75 -4.67
CA PRO A 260 -20.40 15.12 -3.27
C PRO A 260 -20.50 13.90 -2.34
N SER A 261 -19.92 14.00 -1.14
CA SER A 261 -19.85 12.90 -0.16
C SER A 261 -21.21 12.34 0.28
N ALA A 262 -22.29 13.14 0.20
CA ALA A 262 -23.63 12.72 0.52
C ALA A 262 -24.72 13.49 -0.27
N PRO A 263 -25.85 12.83 -0.61
CA PRO A 263 -26.03 11.38 -0.68
C PRO A 263 -25.42 10.80 -1.96
N TRP A 264 -24.71 9.67 -1.84
CA TRP A 264 -24.24 8.89 -2.99
C TRP A 264 -25.47 8.33 -3.72
N ALA A 265 -25.71 8.81 -4.93
CA ALA A 265 -27.03 8.72 -5.53
C ALA A 265 -27.36 7.29 -6.00
N GLU A 266 -28.56 6.81 -5.65
CA GLU A 266 -29.04 5.44 -5.96
C GLU A 266 -29.16 5.18 -7.48
N ASP A 267 -29.33 6.24 -8.26
CA ASP A 267 -29.43 6.20 -9.73
C ASP A 267 -28.09 5.88 -10.42
N LEU A 268 -26.96 6.05 -9.73
CA LEU A 268 -25.62 5.71 -10.25
C LEU A 268 -25.40 4.21 -10.43
N ARG A 269 -26.27 3.35 -9.87
CA ARG A 269 -26.11 1.88 -9.80
C ARG A 269 -24.64 1.51 -9.51
N PRO A 270 -24.09 1.99 -8.39
CA PRO A 270 -22.65 1.88 -8.14
C PRO A 270 -22.22 0.41 -8.05
N PRO A 271 -21.03 0.08 -8.56
CA PRO A 271 -20.39 -1.21 -8.35
C PRO A 271 -20.48 -1.64 -6.88
N TRP A 272 -20.90 -2.89 -6.66
CA TRP A 272 -20.95 -3.48 -5.33
C TRP A 272 -19.54 -3.85 -4.87
N VAL A 273 -19.11 -3.29 -3.73
CA VAL A 273 -17.86 -3.66 -3.06
C VAL A 273 -18.17 -4.61 -1.90
N PRO A 274 -18.01 -5.94 -2.09
CA PRO A 274 -18.34 -6.92 -1.07
C PRO A 274 -17.32 -6.93 0.07
N ASP A 275 -17.68 -7.53 1.20
CA ASP A 275 -16.68 -8.06 2.13
C ASP A 275 -16.22 -9.43 1.63
N ARG A 276 -14.95 -9.51 1.22
CA ARG A 276 -14.33 -10.73 0.69
C ARG A 276 -13.69 -11.60 1.76
N LEU A 277 -13.47 -11.08 2.97
CA LEU A 277 -12.83 -11.81 4.07
C LEU A 277 -13.85 -12.51 4.96
N GLY A 278 -15.10 -12.06 4.90
CA GLY A 278 -16.18 -12.53 5.76
C GLY A 278 -15.96 -12.09 7.20
N PRO A 279 -16.80 -12.56 8.14
CA PRO A 279 -16.66 -12.19 9.54
C PRO A 279 -15.31 -12.64 10.09
N ASP A 280 -14.76 -11.81 10.95
CA ASP A 280 -13.56 -12.14 11.72
C ASP A 280 -13.79 -13.45 12.49
N PRO A 281 -12.87 -14.42 12.41
CA PRO A 281 -12.95 -15.63 13.21
C PRO A 281 -12.91 -15.29 14.70
N GLU A 282 -13.37 -16.22 15.53
CA GLU A 282 -13.15 -16.10 16.98
C GLU A 282 -11.65 -15.91 17.27
N PRO A 283 -11.29 -14.97 18.15
CA PRO A 283 -9.92 -14.82 18.60
C PRO A 283 -9.36 -16.17 19.05
N PRO A 284 -8.09 -16.46 18.77
CA PRO A 284 -7.46 -17.64 19.34
C PRO A 284 -7.62 -17.58 20.87
N GLY A 285 -8.04 -18.69 21.50
CA GLY A 285 -8.03 -18.82 22.97
C GLY A 285 -6.63 -18.64 23.54
N GLU A 286 -6.44 -18.72 24.86
CA GLU A 286 -5.10 -18.56 25.49
C GLU A 286 -4.04 -19.40 24.77
N VAL A 287 -3.26 -18.75 23.91
CA VAL A 287 -2.15 -19.38 23.22
C VAL A 287 -1.05 -19.45 24.25
N ALA A 288 -0.67 -20.65 24.68
CA ALA A 288 0.49 -20.84 25.53
C ALA A 288 1.74 -20.43 24.75
N VAL A 289 2.11 -19.15 24.80
CA VAL A 289 3.34 -18.65 24.21
C VAL A 289 4.49 -19.16 25.07
N ALA A 290 5.08 -20.27 24.67
CA ALA A 290 6.26 -20.81 25.33
C ALA A 290 7.44 -19.84 25.12
N GLY A 291 7.74 -19.03 26.14
CA GLY A 291 9.03 -18.34 26.26
C GLY A 291 9.13 -16.88 25.83
N SER A 292 8.05 -16.09 25.87
CA SER A 292 8.20 -14.63 25.81
C SER A 292 8.61 -14.07 27.17
N PRO A 293 9.78 -13.41 27.33
CA PRO A 293 9.98 -12.55 28.48
C PRO A 293 8.88 -11.49 28.40
N ARG A 294 8.05 -11.38 29.45
CA ARG A 294 7.08 -10.30 29.59
C ARG A 294 7.79 -9.00 29.20
N ALA A 295 7.29 -8.32 28.17
CA ALA A 295 7.76 -7.01 27.80
C ALA A 295 7.68 -6.15 29.07
N GLN A 296 8.83 -5.85 29.64
CA GLN A 296 8.94 -4.93 30.76
C GLN A 296 8.53 -3.58 30.16
N GLU A 297 7.34 -3.13 30.53
CA GLU A 297 6.78 -1.87 30.05
C GLU A 297 7.71 -0.74 30.49
N ASP A 298 8.53 -0.22 29.57
CA ASP A 298 9.19 1.07 29.77
C ASP A 298 8.09 2.14 29.71
N ARG A 299 7.57 2.49 30.90
CA ARG A 299 6.72 3.66 31.14
C ARG A 299 7.60 4.69 31.86
N ASP A 300 7.49 5.96 31.48
CA ASP A 300 8.04 7.05 32.27
C ASP A 300 7.21 7.28 33.56
N GLU A 301 7.77 8.04 34.51
CA GLU A 301 7.13 8.36 35.80
C GLU A 301 5.77 9.09 35.67
N ALA A 302 5.37 9.48 34.44
CA ALA A 302 4.11 10.13 34.12
C ALA A 302 3.09 9.21 33.42
N GLY A 303 3.41 7.94 33.12
CA GLY A 303 2.46 6.94 32.61
C GLY A 303 2.08 7.12 31.13
N HIS A 304 2.86 7.83 30.32
CA HIS A 304 2.60 7.97 28.89
C HIS A 304 3.19 6.79 28.11
N ARG A 305 2.46 6.26 27.11
CA ARG A 305 3.01 5.27 26.17
C ARG A 305 4.07 5.96 25.30
N HIS A 306 5.32 5.54 25.38
CA HIS A 306 6.38 6.05 24.50
C HIS A 306 6.08 5.74 23.04
N ARG A 307 5.69 6.77 22.28
CA ARG A 307 5.80 6.80 20.82
C ARG A 307 7.26 7.06 20.46
N TRP A 308 8.06 6.01 20.30
CA TRP A 308 9.52 6.10 20.10
C TRP A 308 9.94 6.96 18.89
N TRP A 309 9.05 7.16 17.91
CA TRP A 309 9.26 8.01 16.74
C TRP A 309 9.31 9.53 17.03
N VAL A 310 8.76 10.00 18.16
CA VAL A 310 8.81 11.44 18.51
C VAL A 310 10.25 11.90 18.81
N ARG A 311 11.11 11.01 19.31
CA ARG A 311 12.51 11.32 19.62
C ARG A 311 13.38 11.52 18.37
N TRP A 312 12.90 11.14 17.19
CA TRP A 312 13.63 11.28 15.93
C TRP A 312 13.20 12.53 15.12
N LEU A 313 12.05 13.14 15.45
CA LEU A 313 11.56 14.38 14.83
C LEU A 313 12.25 15.64 15.39
N VAL A 314 12.90 15.56 16.54
CA VAL A 314 13.67 16.66 17.13
C VAL A 314 15.13 16.23 17.08
N GLY A 315 15.88 16.75 16.11
CA GLY A 315 17.26 16.35 15.81
C GLY A 315 18.14 16.23 17.06
N GLY A 316 18.70 15.05 17.29
CA GLY A 316 19.76 14.83 18.25
C GLY A 316 21.10 15.02 17.58
N GLU A 317 21.58 16.26 17.53
CA GLU A 317 23.01 16.54 17.44
C GLU A 317 23.68 15.94 18.68
N GLY A 318 24.38 14.83 18.51
CA GLY A 318 25.27 14.26 19.51
C GLY A 318 26.67 14.80 19.25
N SER A 319 27.04 15.84 19.98
CA SER A 319 28.39 16.38 20.10
C SER A 319 29.42 15.30 20.45
N ASP A 320 30.44 15.17 19.60
CA ASP A 320 31.71 14.54 19.95
C ASP A 320 32.43 15.41 20.99
N GLU A 321 32.26 15.07 22.27
CA GLU A 321 33.23 15.42 23.32
C GLU A 321 33.99 14.15 23.71
N GLN A 322 35.25 14.06 23.27
CA GLN A 322 36.22 13.09 23.79
C GLN A 322 36.68 13.54 25.19
N PRO A 323 36.75 12.63 26.18
CA PRO A 323 37.46 12.93 27.42
C PRO A 323 38.96 12.67 27.24
N GLY A 324 39.77 13.64 27.68
CA GLY A 324 41.11 13.39 28.21
C GLY A 324 41.06 13.03 29.68
#